data_AF-A0A951SKS2-F1
#
_entry.id   AF-A0A951SKS2-F1
#
_cell.length_a   1.000
_cell.length_b   1.000
_cell.length_c   1.000
_cell.angle_alpha   90.00
_cell.angle_beta   90.00
_cell.angle_gamma   90.00
#
_symmetry.space_group_name_H-M   'P 1'
#
loop_
_entity.id
_entity.type
_entity.pdbx_description
1 polymer ?
#
loop_
_entity_poly.entity_id
_entity_poly.type
_entity_poly.pdbx_seq_one_letter_code
_entity_poly.pdbx_strand_id
1 'polypeptide(L)'
;MLGHGIDQILPFPGDPQLYEPCVDDARDYLVLAEAASGPISRPVDFGHVWGDALAAWRTAAPDARIVNLETSITTSRTPLPKGINYKMEPRNAPCLTAAGIDCCTLANNHVLDWGAAGLGETLETLDRLGIARAGAGRNEAEAATPAVIPLPGGRRVMVFAFGTESSGIPAEWAATADTPGVNILPDLSQRTAERLAAAAAAVRRPGDLIVASIHWGGNWGYGVPDEQRRFAHALIDLGAADVVHGHSAHHAKAIEVHAGRPILYGCGDFINDYEGIAGYEGYRGDIAVSYLPRLDQDGRLISLGLIAFVMRRLALHQAPSEDVRWLRGALDRESAAAGTRIDVTAGNRLAVRW
;
A
#
# COMPACT_ATOMS: atom_id res chain seq x y z
N MET A 1 1.13 3.59 6.45
CA MET A 1 0.58 4.66 7.31
C MET A 1 1.74 5.40 7.94
N LEU A 2 1.73 6.73 7.86
CA LEU A 2 2.78 7.60 8.43
C LEU A 2 2.14 8.66 9.33
N GLY A 3 1.10 8.27 10.07
CA GLY A 3 0.28 9.18 10.85
C GLY A 3 0.74 9.24 12.30
N HIS A 4 -0.17 9.63 13.19
CA HIS A 4 -0.08 9.46 14.65
C HIS A 4 1.35 9.56 15.21
N GLY A 5 1.89 8.46 15.76
CA GLY A 5 3.20 8.44 16.39
C GLY A 5 4.34 8.75 15.42
N ILE A 6 4.32 8.21 14.21
CA ILE A 6 5.33 8.48 13.18
C ILE A 6 5.40 9.97 12.88
N ASP A 7 4.26 10.64 12.69
CA ASP A 7 4.23 12.09 12.45
C ASP A 7 4.86 12.88 13.61
N GLN A 8 4.67 12.42 14.85
CA GLN A 8 5.21 13.07 16.05
C GLN A 8 6.73 12.94 16.22
N ILE A 9 7.40 11.98 15.56
CA ILE A 9 8.88 11.87 15.60
C ILE A 9 9.58 12.57 14.43
N LEU A 10 8.85 12.88 13.35
CA LEU A 10 9.41 13.55 12.17
C LEU A 10 9.73 15.03 12.44
N PRO A 11 10.46 15.72 11.53
CA PRO A 11 10.94 17.09 11.76
C PRO A 11 9.86 18.14 12.08
N PHE A 12 8.63 17.93 11.61
CA PHE A 12 7.52 18.85 11.80
C PHE A 12 6.34 18.12 12.45
N PRO A 13 6.36 17.84 13.77
CA PRO A 13 5.26 17.15 14.41
C PRO A 13 3.96 17.97 14.28
N GLY A 14 2.92 17.35 13.74
CA GLY A 14 1.59 17.93 13.63
C GLY A 14 0.89 18.04 15.00
N ASP A 15 -0.33 18.58 14.99
CA ASP A 15 -1.20 18.56 16.16
C ASP A 15 -1.46 17.11 16.61
N PRO A 16 -1.08 16.72 17.84
CA PRO A 16 -1.22 15.35 18.31
C PRO A 16 -2.67 14.96 18.63
N GLN A 17 -3.62 15.90 18.63
CA GLN A 17 -5.01 15.60 18.97
C GLN A 17 -5.61 14.53 18.03
N LEU A 18 -6.08 13.44 18.63
CA LEU A 18 -6.85 12.38 17.99
C LEU A 18 -8.32 12.46 18.38
N TYR A 19 -9.15 11.71 17.64
CA TYR A 19 -10.61 11.72 17.78
C TYR A 19 -11.16 10.30 18.01
N GLU A 20 -10.30 9.41 18.51
CA GLU A 20 -10.57 7.99 18.62
C GLU A 20 -11.13 7.68 20.02
N PRO A 21 -12.01 6.68 20.16
CA PRO A 21 -12.62 6.37 21.46
C PRO A 21 -11.61 5.89 22.53
N CYS A 22 -10.49 5.31 22.11
CA CYS A 22 -9.51 4.68 23.00
C CYS A 22 -8.24 5.51 23.22
N VAL A 23 -7.98 6.51 22.38
CA VAL A 23 -6.78 7.37 22.44
C VAL A 23 -7.10 8.74 21.85
N ASP A 24 -6.76 9.79 22.59
CA ASP A 24 -7.02 11.19 22.19
C ASP A 24 -5.73 11.97 21.89
N ASP A 25 -4.56 11.34 22.05
CA ASP A 25 -3.25 11.94 21.81
C ASP A 25 -2.30 11.00 21.04
N ALA A 26 -1.81 11.45 19.89
CA ALA A 26 -0.89 10.72 19.03
C ALA A 26 0.43 10.34 19.72
N ARG A 27 0.82 11.05 20.79
CA ARG A 27 2.05 10.76 21.54
C ARG A 27 1.92 9.50 22.40
N ASP A 28 0.71 9.01 22.66
CA ASP A 28 0.52 7.74 23.35
C ASP A 28 1.02 6.55 22.52
N TYR A 29 0.95 6.65 21.18
CA TYR A 29 1.58 5.68 20.28
C TYR A 29 3.10 5.63 20.45
N LEU A 30 3.73 6.77 20.78
CA LEU A 30 5.16 6.80 21.10
C LEU A 30 5.46 6.11 22.42
N VAL A 31 4.62 6.31 23.43
CA VAL A 31 4.78 5.63 24.73
C VAL A 31 4.71 4.12 24.54
N LEU A 32 3.77 3.63 23.73
CA LEU A 32 3.63 2.21 23.39
C LEU A 32 4.86 1.69 22.62
N ALA A 33 5.30 2.39 21.59
CA ALA A 33 6.47 2.01 20.80
C ALA A 33 7.76 2.00 21.65
N GLU A 34 7.97 3.01 22.49
CA GLU A 34 9.13 3.10 23.37
C GLU A 34 9.14 2.04 24.47
N ALA A 35 7.96 1.66 24.98
CA ALA A 35 7.82 0.55 25.91
C ALA A 35 8.17 -0.80 25.24
N ALA A 36 7.84 -0.97 23.96
CA ALA A 36 8.09 -2.19 23.21
C ALA A 36 9.55 -2.34 22.76
N SER A 37 10.17 -1.28 22.25
CA SER A 37 11.47 -1.34 21.55
C SER A 37 12.54 -0.36 22.04
N GLY A 38 12.27 0.35 23.13
CA GLY A 38 13.16 1.32 23.74
C GLY A 38 13.05 2.73 23.13
N PRO A 39 13.83 3.68 23.65
CA PRO A 39 13.65 5.11 23.37
C PRO A 39 13.84 5.46 21.88
N ILE A 40 13.05 6.42 21.41
CA ILE A 40 13.09 6.94 20.03
C ILE A 40 13.59 8.39 20.06
N SER A 41 14.64 8.67 19.27
CA SER A 41 15.15 10.04 19.13
C SER A 41 14.11 10.91 18.43
N ARG A 42 14.05 12.20 18.77
CA ARG A 42 13.10 13.13 18.16
C ARG A 42 13.66 14.57 18.14
N PRO A 43 13.60 15.30 17.01
CA PRO A 43 13.12 14.81 15.71
C PRO A 43 14.11 13.82 15.05
N VAL A 44 13.59 12.89 14.27
CA VAL A 44 14.35 12.04 13.35
C VAL A 44 14.39 12.65 11.95
N ASP A 45 15.28 12.15 11.08
CA ASP A 45 15.27 12.53 9.68
C ASP A 45 14.14 11.84 8.88
N PHE A 46 13.89 12.35 7.67
CA PHE A 46 12.85 11.82 6.77
C PHE A 46 13.07 10.38 6.29
N GLY A 47 14.30 9.86 6.38
CA GLY A 47 14.67 8.50 6.01
C GLY A 47 14.48 7.49 7.14
N HIS A 48 14.36 7.93 8.40
CA HIS A 48 14.32 7.07 9.59
C HIS A 48 13.30 5.93 9.49
N VAL A 49 12.05 6.25 9.13
CA VAL A 49 10.95 5.27 9.07
C VAL A 49 11.21 4.13 8.09
N TRP A 50 11.97 4.40 7.03
CA TRP A 50 12.33 3.42 6.01
C TRP A 50 13.54 2.56 6.40
N GLY A 51 14.36 3.03 7.33
CA GLY A 51 15.49 2.32 7.93
C GLY A 51 16.30 1.49 6.94
N ASP A 52 16.44 0.20 7.24
CA ASP A 52 17.25 -0.75 6.46
C ASP A 52 16.70 -1.00 5.05
N ALA A 53 15.42 -0.69 4.78
CA ALA A 53 14.81 -0.87 3.47
C ALA A 53 15.47 0.01 2.41
N LEU A 54 15.90 1.23 2.79
CA LEU A 54 16.62 2.13 1.87
C LEU A 54 17.89 1.47 1.31
N ALA A 55 18.66 0.79 2.17
CA ALA A 55 19.87 0.08 1.75
C ALA A 55 19.51 -1.14 0.87
N ALA A 56 18.47 -1.88 1.25
CA ALA A 56 18.01 -3.04 0.51
C ALA A 56 17.54 -2.68 -0.92
N TRP A 57 16.86 -1.54 -1.09
CA TRP A 57 16.38 -1.08 -2.39
C TRP A 57 17.46 -0.43 -3.24
N ARG A 58 18.48 0.20 -2.65
CA ARG A 58 19.67 0.60 -3.42
C ARG A 58 20.34 -0.60 -4.08
N THR A 59 20.43 -1.73 -3.37
CA THR A 59 20.98 -2.97 -3.91
C THR A 59 20.03 -3.65 -4.91
N ALA A 60 18.72 -3.67 -4.63
CA ALA A 60 17.74 -4.29 -5.51
C ALA A 60 17.51 -3.48 -6.80
N ALA A 61 17.72 -2.16 -6.75
CA ALA A 61 17.57 -1.21 -7.84
C ALA A 61 16.25 -1.39 -8.63
N PRO A 62 15.06 -1.32 -7.97
CA PRO A 62 13.80 -1.42 -8.69
C PRO A 62 13.61 -0.24 -9.64
N ASP A 63 13.02 -0.49 -10.80
CA ASP A 63 12.72 0.55 -11.79
C ASP A 63 11.54 1.46 -11.39
N ALA A 64 10.68 1.00 -10.48
CA ALA A 64 9.56 1.76 -9.94
C ALA A 64 9.23 1.32 -8.50
N ARG A 65 8.88 2.27 -7.63
CA ARG A 65 8.42 2.06 -6.26
C ARG A 65 6.99 2.59 -6.10
N ILE A 66 6.06 1.68 -5.83
CA ILE A 66 4.62 1.96 -5.73
C ILE A 66 4.16 1.59 -4.31
N VAL A 67 3.39 2.47 -3.67
CA VAL A 67 2.82 2.24 -2.35
C VAL A 67 1.34 2.65 -2.31
N ASN A 68 0.55 2.02 -1.46
CA ASN A 68 -0.72 2.58 -1.02
C ASN A 68 -0.45 3.59 0.10
N LEU A 69 -0.82 4.85 -0.12
CA LEU A 69 -0.72 5.89 0.90
C LEU A 69 -2.08 6.00 1.60
N GLU A 70 -2.21 5.27 2.70
CA GLU A 70 -3.42 5.16 3.51
C GLU A 70 -3.53 6.24 4.59
N THR A 71 -2.79 7.33 4.44
CA THR A 71 -2.76 8.44 5.40
C THR A 71 -3.02 9.73 4.65
N SER A 72 -4.00 10.50 5.12
CA SER A 72 -4.28 11.82 4.57
C SER A 72 -3.11 12.76 4.89
N ILE A 73 -2.64 13.52 3.90
CA ILE A 73 -1.61 14.54 4.10
C ILE A 73 -2.32 15.90 4.15
N THR A 74 -2.53 16.43 5.36
CA THR A 74 -3.37 17.62 5.51
C THR A 74 -3.11 18.37 6.82
N THR A 75 -3.38 19.67 6.81
CA THR A 75 -3.47 20.54 7.98
C THR A 75 -4.90 20.68 8.51
N SER A 76 -5.89 20.08 7.83
CA SER A 76 -7.30 20.13 8.23
C SER A 76 -7.51 19.65 9.68
N ARG A 77 -8.41 20.34 10.37
CA ARG A 77 -8.75 20.10 11.78
C ARG A 77 -10.13 19.48 11.97
N THR A 78 -10.87 19.24 10.87
CA THR A 78 -12.23 18.73 10.92
C THR A 78 -12.25 17.31 10.37
N PRO A 79 -12.18 16.29 11.24
CA PRO A 79 -12.28 14.90 10.81
C PRO A 79 -13.73 14.56 10.45
N LEU A 80 -13.90 13.58 9.55
CA LEU A 80 -15.17 12.89 9.38
C LEU A 80 -15.42 11.93 10.56
N PRO A 81 -16.67 11.69 10.96
CA PRO A 81 -17.01 10.81 12.07
C PRO A 81 -16.67 9.35 11.73
N LYS A 82 -15.54 8.87 12.23
CA LYS A 82 -15.02 7.52 12.02
C LYS A 82 -14.36 7.03 13.30
N GLY A 83 -14.17 5.71 13.43
CA GLY A 83 -13.50 5.14 14.61
C GLY A 83 -12.02 5.51 14.72
N ILE A 84 -11.34 5.64 13.58
CA ILE A 84 -9.91 5.97 13.47
C ILE A 84 -9.75 6.90 12.27
N ASN A 85 -8.99 7.98 12.45
CA ASN A 85 -8.63 8.89 11.38
C ASN A 85 -7.08 8.97 11.29
N TYR A 86 -6.48 8.76 10.10
CA TYR A 86 -5.01 8.93 9.88
C TYR A 86 -4.57 10.19 9.14
N LYS A 87 -3.81 11.05 9.81
CA LYS A 87 -3.24 12.29 9.22
C LYS A 87 -1.74 12.39 9.44
N MET A 88 -1.07 12.93 8.43
CA MET A 88 0.31 13.40 8.43
C MET A 88 0.35 14.91 8.18
N GLU A 89 1.24 15.63 8.86
CA GLU A 89 1.57 17.03 8.58
C GLU A 89 2.23 17.15 7.18
N PRO A 90 1.71 18.00 6.26
CA PRO A 90 2.26 18.11 4.90
C PRO A 90 3.75 18.43 4.81
N ARG A 91 4.32 19.13 5.79
CA ARG A 91 5.77 19.39 5.84
C ARG A 91 6.61 18.12 6.09
N ASN A 92 6.00 17.04 6.56
CA ASN A 92 6.63 15.73 6.71
C ASN A 92 6.56 14.84 5.47
N ALA A 93 5.76 15.20 4.46
CA ALA A 93 5.63 14.44 3.22
C ALA A 93 6.95 14.19 2.44
N PRO A 94 8.04 14.99 2.58
CA PRO A 94 9.34 14.63 2.02
C PRO A 94 9.90 13.27 2.48
N CYS A 95 9.39 12.66 3.56
CA CYS A 95 9.68 11.27 3.90
C CYS A 95 9.39 10.29 2.74
N LEU A 96 8.38 10.55 1.91
CA LEU A 96 8.09 9.74 0.72
C LEU A 96 9.20 9.87 -0.33
N THR A 97 9.69 11.10 -0.55
CA THR A 97 10.80 11.34 -1.47
C THR A 97 12.15 10.82 -0.96
N ALA A 98 12.34 10.76 0.36
CA ALA A 98 13.54 10.16 0.97
C ALA A 98 13.67 8.65 0.65
N ALA A 99 12.53 7.97 0.44
CA ALA A 99 12.47 6.59 -0.05
C ALA A 99 12.47 6.45 -1.57
N GLY A 100 12.42 7.55 -2.31
CA GLY A 100 12.29 7.54 -3.77
C GLY A 100 11.02 6.85 -4.23
N ILE A 101 9.89 7.10 -3.55
CA ILE A 101 8.57 6.61 -3.98
C ILE A 101 8.16 7.32 -5.26
N ASP A 102 7.83 6.55 -6.29
CA ASP A 102 7.45 7.07 -7.61
C ASP A 102 5.93 7.28 -7.72
N CYS A 103 5.14 6.44 -7.05
CA CYS A 103 3.69 6.49 -7.10
C CYS A 103 3.01 6.15 -5.77
N CYS A 104 2.02 6.95 -5.40
CA CYS A 104 1.10 6.68 -4.29
C CYS A 104 -0.30 6.35 -4.83
N THR A 105 -0.83 5.18 -4.50
CA THR A 105 -2.24 4.86 -4.71
C THR A 105 -3.05 5.35 -3.51
N LEU A 106 -4.22 5.92 -3.79
CA LEU A 106 -5.03 6.68 -2.84
C LEU A 106 -6.43 6.13 -2.67
N ALA A 107 -6.81 5.13 -3.46
CA ALA A 107 -8.12 4.50 -3.35
C ALA A 107 -8.16 3.59 -2.11
N ASN A 108 -8.35 4.18 -0.94
CA ASN A 108 -8.42 3.49 0.33
C ASN A 108 -9.44 4.17 1.26
N ASN A 109 -9.71 3.52 2.38
CA ASN A 109 -10.69 3.94 3.37
C ASN A 109 -10.22 5.09 4.26
N HIS A 110 -9.01 5.64 4.10
CA HIS A 110 -8.47 6.71 4.97
C HIS A 110 -8.14 8.03 4.24
N VAL A 111 -8.19 8.05 2.91
CA VAL A 111 -7.87 9.24 2.10
C VAL A 111 -8.85 10.41 2.29
N LEU A 112 -10.06 10.13 2.77
CA LEU A 112 -11.13 11.11 2.97
C LEU A 112 -11.48 11.32 4.44
N ASP A 113 -10.68 10.80 5.37
CA ASP A 113 -10.90 10.97 6.80
C ASP A 113 -10.99 12.46 7.24
N TRP A 114 -10.52 13.41 6.41
CA TRP A 114 -10.59 14.88 6.58
C TRP A 114 -11.46 15.58 5.52
N GLY A 115 -12.33 14.82 4.88
CA GLY A 115 -13.22 15.26 3.81
C GLY A 115 -12.49 15.78 2.57
N ALA A 116 -13.25 16.45 1.70
CA ALA A 116 -12.75 16.95 0.42
C ALA A 116 -11.56 17.94 0.57
N ALA A 117 -11.52 18.72 1.66
CA ALA A 117 -10.41 19.62 1.94
C ALA A 117 -9.10 18.86 2.19
N GLY A 118 -9.16 17.80 3.03
CA GLY A 118 -7.98 16.97 3.30
C GLY A 118 -7.53 16.15 2.10
N LEU A 119 -8.46 15.63 1.30
CA LEU A 119 -8.13 14.98 0.04
C LEU A 119 -7.47 15.99 -0.92
N GLY A 120 -8.01 17.19 -1.06
CA GLY A 120 -7.43 18.24 -1.91
C GLY A 120 -5.98 18.57 -1.54
N GLU A 121 -5.70 18.77 -0.25
CA GLU A 121 -4.34 19.05 0.24
C GLU A 121 -3.40 17.85 0.07
N THR A 122 -3.92 16.63 0.17
CA THR A 122 -3.16 15.40 -0.11
C THR A 122 -2.73 15.37 -1.59
N LEU A 123 -3.67 15.59 -2.51
CA LEU A 123 -3.40 15.62 -3.95
C LEU A 123 -2.38 16.70 -4.29
N GLU A 124 -2.56 17.92 -3.79
CA GLU A 124 -1.64 19.02 -4.03
C GLU A 124 -0.24 18.77 -3.45
N THR A 125 -0.15 18.10 -2.30
CA THR A 125 1.15 17.78 -1.69
C THR A 125 1.92 16.78 -2.54
N LEU A 126 1.28 15.73 -3.05
CA LEU A 126 1.90 14.76 -3.95
C LEU A 126 2.29 15.41 -5.30
N ASP A 127 1.39 16.25 -5.86
CA ASP A 127 1.67 17.01 -7.08
C ASP A 127 2.92 17.92 -6.91
N ARG A 128 3.08 18.60 -5.76
CA ARG A 128 4.27 19.42 -5.44
C ARG A 128 5.55 18.63 -5.27
N LEU A 129 5.46 17.42 -4.73
CA LEU A 129 6.61 16.51 -4.56
C LEU A 129 6.99 15.80 -5.87
N GLY A 130 6.17 15.92 -6.92
CA GLY A 130 6.37 15.21 -8.18
C GLY A 130 6.13 13.70 -8.08
N ILE A 131 5.36 13.26 -7.08
CA ILE A 131 5.00 11.84 -6.90
C ILE A 131 3.72 11.58 -7.68
N ALA A 132 3.73 10.57 -8.56
CA ALA A 132 2.55 10.20 -9.31
C ALA A 132 1.46 9.64 -8.38
N ARG A 133 0.18 9.82 -8.74
CA ARG A 133 -0.93 9.36 -7.90
C ARG A 133 -2.11 8.84 -8.69
N ALA A 134 -2.80 7.87 -8.13
CA ALA A 134 -3.94 7.19 -8.75
C ALA A 134 -5.01 6.81 -7.71
N GLY A 135 -6.26 6.74 -8.15
CA GLY A 135 -7.36 6.16 -7.36
C GLY A 135 -8.14 7.12 -6.48
N ALA A 136 -7.77 8.40 -6.44
CA ALA A 136 -8.56 9.47 -5.88
C ALA A 136 -8.33 10.76 -6.67
N GLY A 137 -9.30 11.66 -6.69
CA GLY A 137 -9.22 12.87 -7.50
C GLY A 137 -10.24 13.92 -7.10
N ARG A 138 -10.16 15.08 -7.75
CA ARG A 138 -11.09 16.21 -7.58
C ARG A 138 -12.45 15.96 -8.23
N ASN A 139 -12.54 14.94 -9.07
CA ASN A 139 -13.75 14.42 -9.70
C ASN A 139 -13.50 12.98 -10.20
N GLU A 140 -14.54 12.33 -10.73
CA GLU A 140 -14.51 10.96 -11.23
C GLU A 140 -13.47 10.73 -12.33
N ALA A 141 -13.27 11.70 -13.23
CA ALA A 141 -12.33 11.57 -14.34
C ALA A 141 -10.88 11.57 -13.85
N GLU A 142 -10.55 12.45 -12.90
CA GLU A 142 -9.25 12.46 -12.26
C GLU A 142 -9.02 11.22 -11.40
N ALA A 143 -10.02 10.78 -10.64
CA ALA A 143 -9.90 9.58 -9.80
C ALA A 143 -9.67 8.31 -10.63
N ALA A 144 -10.29 8.22 -11.81
CA ALA A 144 -10.12 7.10 -12.75
C ALA A 144 -8.84 7.19 -13.61
N THR A 145 -8.14 8.33 -13.60
CA THR A 145 -6.91 8.49 -14.37
C THR A 145 -5.78 7.67 -13.76
N PRO A 146 -5.11 6.79 -14.54
CA PRO A 146 -3.97 6.03 -14.04
C PRO A 146 -2.75 6.93 -13.82
N ALA A 147 -1.97 6.63 -12.79
CA ALA A 147 -0.63 7.18 -12.69
C ALA A 147 0.27 6.56 -13.77
N VAL A 148 1.21 7.34 -14.29
CA VAL A 148 2.15 6.91 -15.32
C VAL A 148 3.57 7.12 -14.81
N ILE A 149 4.28 6.02 -14.59
CA ILE A 149 5.68 6.02 -14.18
C ILE A 149 6.54 5.76 -15.42
N PRO A 150 7.36 6.71 -15.89
CA PRO A 150 8.23 6.49 -17.02
C PRO A 150 9.36 5.52 -16.64
N LEU A 151 9.66 4.58 -17.53
CA LEU A 151 10.77 3.63 -17.40
C LEU A 151 11.84 3.88 -18.49
N PRO A 152 13.07 3.37 -18.31
CA PRO A 152 14.10 3.40 -19.36
C PRO A 152 13.61 2.81 -20.69
N GLY A 153 14.14 3.34 -21.79
CA GLY A 153 13.78 2.87 -23.14
C GLY A 153 12.39 3.28 -23.62
N GLY A 154 11.75 4.26 -22.97
CA GLY A 154 10.44 4.80 -23.37
C GLY A 154 9.24 3.94 -22.93
N ARG A 155 9.48 2.91 -22.11
CA ARG A 155 8.44 2.08 -21.48
C ARG A 155 7.78 2.83 -20.34
N ARG A 156 6.64 2.33 -19.86
CA ARG A 156 5.90 2.92 -18.73
C ARG A 156 5.28 1.85 -17.85
N VAL A 157 5.13 2.16 -16.57
CA VAL A 157 4.18 1.47 -15.68
C VAL A 157 2.94 2.34 -15.56
N MET A 158 1.78 1.78 -15.87
CA MET A 158 0.49 2.39 -15.65
C MET A 158 -0.13 1.82 -14.38
N VAL A 159 -0.43 2.66 -13.40
CA VAL A 159 -1.02 2.23 -12.13
C VAL A 159 -2.47 2.70 -12.09
N PHE A 160 -3.40 1.76 -12.20
CA PHE A 160 -4.80 1.99 -11.92
C PHE A 160 -5.07 1.59 -10.47
N ALA A 161 -5.72 2.46 -9.71
CA ALA A 161 -6.01 2.20 -8.31
C ALA A 161 -7.51 2.29 -8.04
N PHE A 162 -7.99 1.34 -7.25
CA PHE A 162 -9.41 1.20 -6.93
C PHE A 162 -9.63 0.77 -5.49
N GLY A 163 -10.80 1.12 -4.96
CA GLY A 163 -11.24 0.70 -3.64
C GLY A 163 -12.58 -0.04 -3.71
N THR A 164 -12.89 -0.84 -2.69
CA THR A 164 -14.17 -1.54 -2.57
C THR A 164 -14.85 -1.26 -1.24
N GLU A 165 -16.18 -1.34 -1.21
CA GLU A 165 -16.94 -1.23 0.06
C GLU A 165 -16.54 -2.30 1.09
N SER A 166 -16.11 -3.48 0.64
CA SER A 166 -15.65 -4.57 1.51
C SER A 166 -14.40 -4.24 2.35
N SER A 167 -13.72 -3.14 2.04
CA SER A 167 -12.59 -2.59 2.79
C SER A 167 -12.93 -1.36 3.64
N GLY A 168 -14.22 -1.13 3.86
CA GLY A 168 -14.71 -0.04 4.71
C GLY A 168 -14.66 1.34 4.04
N ILE A 169 -14.62 1.39 2.71
CA ILE A 169 -14.80 2.62 1.94
C ILE A 169 -16.31 2.84 1.76
N PRO A 170 -16.90 3.90 2.33
CA PRO A 170 -18.32 4.19 2.13
C PRO A 170 -18.62 4.51 0.66
N ALA A 171 -19.76 4.06 0.13
CA ALA A 171 -20.14 4.31 -1.26
C ALA A 171 -20.26 5.82 -1.58
N GLU A 172 -20.64 6.63 -0.60
CA GLU A 172 -20.72 8.09 -0.70
C GLU A 172 -19.37 8.79 -0.87
N TRP A 173 -18.26 8.07 -0.67
CA TRP A 173 -16.90 8.59 -0.92
C TRP A 173 -16.47 8.43 -2.38
N ALA A 174 -17.29 7.78 -3.22
CA ALA A 174 -17.04 7.73 -4.65
C ALA A 174 -16.92 9.14 -5.24
N ALA A 175 -15.87 9.38 -6.03
CA ALA A 175 -15.78 10.59 -6.81
C ALA A 175 -16.95 10.65 -7.82
N THR A 176 -17.54 11.82 -7.99
CA THR A 176 -18.56 12.08 -9.04
C THR A 176 -18.04 13.12 -10.02
N ALA A 177 -18.84 13.49 -11.02
CA ALA A 177 -18.49 14.55 -11.96
C ALA A 177 -18.07 15.86 -11.28
N ASP A 178 -18.70 16.21 -10.15
CA ASP A 178 -18.54 17.50 -9.48
C ASP A 178 -18.02 17.39 -8.02
N THR A 179 -17.80 16.17 -7.51
CA THR A 179 -17.33 15.96 -6.13
C THR A 179 -16.02 15.18 -6.08
N PRO A 180 -15.03 15.65 -5.30
CA PRO A 180 -13.81 14.89 -5.02
C PRO A 180 -14.11 13.56 -4.34
N GLY A 181 -13.29 12.55 -4.60
CA GLY A 181 -13.44 11.26 -3.93
C GLY A 181 -12.55 10.16 -4.49
N VAL A 182 -12.95 8.93 -4.16
CA VAL A 182 -12.25 7.68 -4.46
C VAL A 182 -12.78 7.05 -5.75
N ASN A 183 -11.90 6.39 -6.51
CA ASN A 183 -12.28 5.51 -7.60
C ASN A 183 -12.77 4.16 -7.05
N ILE A 184 -14.07 4.05 -6.76
CA ILE A 184 -14.67 2.85 -6.15
C ILE A 184 -15.13 1.87 -7.24
N LEU A 185 -14.80 0.59 -7.08
CA LEU A 185 -15.39 -0.48 -7.88
C LEU A 185 -16.83 -0.74 -7.44
N PRO A 186 -17.80 -0.78 -8.36
CA PRO A 186 -19.19 -1.06 -8.01
C PRO A 186 -19.40 -2.51 -7.55
N ASP A 187 -18.61 -3.44 -8.09
CA ASP A 187 -18.60 -4.86 -7.73
C ASP A 187 -17.30 -5.53 -8.23
N LEU A 188 -17.12 -6.81 -7.89
CA LEU A 188 -16.04 -7.66 -8.39
C LEU A 188 -16.53 -8.63 -9.48
N SER A 189 -17.43 -8.16 -10.36
CA SER A 189 -17.99 -8.97 -11.45
C SER A 189 -17.11 -9.00 -12.70
N GLN A 190 -17.35 -10.00 -13.55
CA GLN A 190 -16.75 -10.10 -14.89
C GLN A 190 -16.99 -8.84 -15.72
N ARG A 191 -18.21 -8.27 -15.65
CA ARG A 191 -18.57 -7.04 -16.39
C ARG A 191 -17.72 -5.86 -15.94
N THR A 192 -17.44 -5.74 -14.65
CA THR A 192 -16.54 -4.69 -14.14
C THR A 192 -15.12 -4.92 -14.66
N ALA A 193 -14.61 -6.15 -14.65
CA ALA A 193 -13.29 -6.46 -15.20
C ALA A 193 -13.18 -6.12 -16.70
N GLU A 194 -14.22 -6.40 -17.50
CA GLU A 194 -14.29 -6.04 -18.92
C GLU A 194 -14.26 -4.53 -19.16
N ARG A 195 -14.97 -3.75 -18.32
CA ARG A 195 -14.91 -2.28 -18.38
C ARG A 195 -13.51 -1.75 -18.08
N LEU A 196 -12.84 -2.32 -17.08
CA LEU A 196 -11.47 -1.94 -16.73
C LEU A 196 -10.48 -2.33 -17.83
N ALA A 197 -10.66 -3.49 -18.46
CA ALA A 197 -9.86 -3.91 -19.61
C ALA A 197 -10.03 -2.95 -20.79
N ALA A 198 -11.25 -2.50 -21.09
CA ALA A 198 -11.50 -1.50 -22.13
C ALA A 198 -10.83 -0.16 -21.80
N ALA A 199 -10.91 0.30 -20.55
CA ALA A 199 -10.26 1.52 -20.10
C ALA A 199 -8.72 1.44 -20.20
N ALA A 200 -8.13 0.32 -19.77
CA ALA A 200 -6.71 0.04 -19.90
C ALA A 200 -6.28 0.03 -21.38
N ALA A 201 -7.01 -0.69 -22.23
CA ALA A 201 -6.71 -0.80 -23.66
C ALA A 201 -6.76 0.56 -24.39
N ALA A 202 -7.63 1.48 -23.96
CA ALA A 202 -7.75 2.81 -24.56
C ALA A 202 -6.50 3.70 -24.38
N VAL A 203 -5.67 3.43 -23.36
CA VAL A 203 -4.49 4.24 -23.02
C VAL A 203 -3.16 3.48 -23.12
N ARG A 204 -3.23 2.15 -23.20
CA ARG A 204 -2.06 1.26 -23.30
C ARG A 204 -1.32 1.44 -24.62
N ARG A 205 0.00 1.49 -24.54
CA ARG A 205 0.95 1.47 -25.66
C ARG A 205 1.77 0.17 -25.62
N PRO A 206 2.37 -0.25 -26.75
CA PRO A 206 3.29 -1.38 -26.76
C PRO A 206 4.40 -1.20 -25.70
N GLY A 207 4.64 -2.23 -24.88
CA GLY A 207 5.66 -2.24 -23.84
C GLY A 207 5.25 -1.61 -22.50
N ASP A 208 4.03 -1.06 -22.39
CA ASP A 208 3.47 -0.63 -21.11
C ASP A 208 3.10 -1.83 -20.24
N LEU A 209 3.44 -1.72 -18.95
CA LEU A 209 3.04 -2.64 -17.90
C LEU A 209 1.88 -2.05 -17.10
N ILE A 210 0.88 -2.85 -16.74
CA ILE A 210 -0.26 -2.37 -15.97
C ILE A 210 -0.28 -2.97 -14.57
N VAL A 211 -0.36 -2.11 -13.56
CA VAL A 211 -0.59 -2.49 -12.16
C VAL A 211 -2.02 -2.11 -11.80
N ALA A 212 -2.82 -3.09 -11.38
CA ALA A 212 -4.12 -2.86 -10.75
C ALA A 212 -3.92 -2.91 -9.23
N SER A 213 -3.92 -1.74 -8.58
CA SER A 213 -3.86 -1.59 -7.12
C SER A 213 -5.27 -1.59 -6.55
N ILE A 214 -5.58 -2.51 -5.64
CA ILE A 214 -6.95 -2.69 -5.17
C ILE A 214 -6.97 -2.77 -3.64
N HIS A 215 -7.67 -1.82 -3.01
CA HIS A 215 -7.96 -1.83 -1.59
C HIS A 215 -9.25 -2.62 -1.36
N TRP A 216 -9.15 -3.83 -0.79
CA TRP A 216 -10.29 -4.76 -0.71
C TRP A 216 -10.29 -5.68 0.51
N GLY A 217 -11.48 -6.17 0.87
CA GLY A 217 -11.64 -7.11 1.98
C GLY A 217 -11.31 -6.52 3.36
N GLY A 218 -11.43 -7.34 4.39
CA GLY A 218 -11.21 -6.90 5.77
C GLY A 218 -9.73 -6.82 6.17
N ASN A 219 -9.46 -6.05 7.22
CA ASN A 219 -8.11 -5.76 7.73
C ASN A 219 -7.38 -6.99 8.29
N TRP A 220 -8.12 -8.03 8.70
CA TRP A 220 -7.59 -9.23 9.33
C TRP A 220 -8.20 -10.50 8.74
N GLY A 221 -7.39 -11.55 8.67
CA GLY A 221 -7.80 -12.87 8.21
C GLY A 221 -7.14 -13.26 6.89
N TYR A 222 -6.65 -14.50 6.82
CA TYR A 222 -5.92 -14.98 5.66
C TYR A 222 -6.79 -15.41 4.48
N GLY A 223 -8.06 -15.75 4.72
CA GLY A 223 -8.99 -16.17 3.68
C GLY A 223 -9.08 -15.14 2.55
N VAL A 224 -8.92 -15.62 1.31
CA VAL A 224 -9.15 -14.83 0.10
C VAL A 224 -10.50 -15.26 -0.47
N PRO A 225 -11.54 -14.40 -0.46
CA PRO A 225 -12.84 -14.73 -1.03
C PRO A 225 -12.74 -15.12 -2.51
N ASP A 226 -13.53 -16.12 -2.93
CA ASP A 226 -13.50 -16.59 -4.32
C ASP A 226 -13.83 -15.51 -5.34
N GLU A 227 -14.63 -14.51 -4.96
CA GLU A 227 -14.91 -13.35 -5.81
C GLU A 227 -13.67 -12.50 -6.09
N GLN A 228 -12.79 -12.28 -5.09
CA GLN A 228 -11.54 -11.55 -5.28
C GLN A 228 -10.60 -12.34 -6.18
N ARG A 229 -10.51 -13.67 -5.99
CA ARG A 229 -9.72 -14.56 -6.85
C ARG A 229 -10.20 -14.52 -8.30
N ARG A 230 -11.49 -14.74 -8.54
CA ARG A 230 -12.07 -14.70 -9.89
C ARG A 230 -11.89 -13.34 -10.56
N PHE A 231 -12.06 -12.26 -9.81
CA PHE A 231 -11.87 -10.91 -10.34
C PHE A 231 -10.40 -10.65 -10.69
N ALA A 232 -9.45 -11.00 -9.82
CA ALA A 232 -8.02 -10.89 -10.10
C ALA A 232 -7.60 -11.69 -11.34
N HIS A 233 -8.12 -12.93 -11.49
CA HIS A 233 -7.93 -13.74 -12.70
C HIS A 233 -8.50 -13.04 -13.93
N ALA A 234 -9.74 -12.55 -13.87
CA ALA A 234 -10.37 -11.83 -14.97
C ALA A 234 -9.60 -10.57 -15.38
N LEU A 235 -9.04 -9.81 -14.44
CA LEU A 235 -8.21 -8.64 -14.75
C LEU A 235 -6.98 -9.02 -15.57
N ILE A 236 -6.33 -10.13 -15.22
CA ILE A 236 -5.18 -10.66 -15.95
C ILE A 236 -5.61 -11.20 -17.32
N ASP A 237 -6.64 -12.04 -17.37
CA ASP A 237 -7.07 -12.75 -18.58
C ASP A 237 -7.59 -11.78 -19.65
N LEU A 238 -8.21 -10.67 -19.24
CA LEU A 238 -8.71 -9.63 -20.14
C LEU A 238 -7.64 -8.56 -20.48
N GLY A 239 -6.44 -8.64 -19.90
CA GLY A 239 -5.36 -7.68 -20.13
C GLY A 239 -5.56 -6.33 -19.43
N ALA A 240 -6.43 -6.27 -18.41
CA ALA A 240 -6.58 -5.10 -17.53
C ALA A 240 -5.44 -4.96 -16.51
N ALA A 241 -4.67 -6.02 -16.25
CA ALA A 241 -3.53 -6.00 -15.34
C ALA A 241 -2.41 -6.96 -15.76
N ASP A 242 -1.17 -6.55 -15.55
CA ASP A 242 0.02 -7.42 -15.53
C ASP A 242 0.45 -7.76 -14.09
N VAL A 243 0.07 -6.93 -13.12
CA VAL A 243 0.25 -7.16 -11.67
C VAL A 243 -1.03 -6.76 -10.95
N VAL A 244 -1.52 -7.62 -10.06
CA VAL A 244 -2.56 -7.25 -9.09
C VAL A 244 -1.90 -6.97 -7.74
N HIS A 245 -2.01 -5.74 -7.26
CA HIS A 245 -1.47 -5.24 -6.00
C HIS A 245 -2.62 -5.02 -5.00
N GLY A 246 -2.98 -6.07 -4.28
CA GLY A 246 -4.02 -6.05 -3.25
C GLY A 246 -3.52 -5.55 -1.90
N HIS A 247 -4.32 -4.74 -1.22
CA HIS A 247 -4.04 -4.20 0.10
C HIS A 247 -5.36 -3.97 0.89
N SER A 248 -5.26 -3.42 2.12
CA SER A 248 -6.28 -3.30 3.19
C SER A 248 -6.03 -4.26 4.36
N ALA A 249 -5.62 -5.49 4.10
CA ALA A 249 -5.16 -6.38 5.16
C ALA A 249 -3.87 -5.83 5.79
N HIS A 250 -3.80 -5.76 7.12
CA HIS A 250 -2.63 -5.27 7.86
C HIS A 250 -1.51 -6.32 7.97
N HIS A 251 -1.66 -7.46 7.29
CA HIS A 251 -0.69 -8.53 7.23
C HIS A 251 -0.62 -9.12 5.82
N ALA A 252 0.52 -9.73 5.50
CA ALA A 252 0.71 -10.38 4.21
C ALA A 252 -0.28 -11.56 4.04
N LYS A 253 -0.89 -11.64 2.86
CA LYS A 253 -1.82 -12.71 2.44
C LYS A 253 -1.23 -13.55 1.31
N ALA A 254 -2.02 -14.49 0.81
CA ALA A 254 -1.63 -15.39 -0.28
C ALA A 254 -1.05 -14.64 -1.48
N ILE A 255 -0.09 -15.30 -2.12
CA ILE A 255 0.52 -14.90 -3.39
C ILE A 255 0.14 -15.97 -4.42
N GLU A 256 -0.21 -15.54 -5.62
CA GLU A 256 -0.52 -16.44 -6.74
C GLU A 256 0.17 -15.93 -8.01
N VAL A 257 0.49 -16.85 -8.91
CA VAL A 257 0.92 -16.50 -10.27
C VAL A 257 -0.06 -17.12 -11.26
N HIS A 258 -0.92 -16.27 -11.82
CA HIS A 258 -1.96 -16.67 -12.76
C HIS A 258 -1.58 -16.25 -14.17
N ALA A 259 -1.66 -17.17 -15.15
CA ALA A 259 -1.24 -16.93 -16.54
C ALA A 259 0.19 -16.32 -16.70
N GLY A 260 1.08 -16.59 -15.73
CA GLY A 260 2.43 -16.03 -15.67
C GLY A 260 2.52 -14.61 -15.15
N ARG A 261 1.50 -14.10 -14.43
CA ARG A 261 1.45 -12.75 -13.83
C ARG A 261 1.16 -12.82 -12.33
N PRO A 262 1.82 -12.00 -11.50
CA PRO A 262 1.66 -12.08 -10.05
C PRO A 262 0.35 -11.42 -9.57
N ILE A 263 -0.30 -12.08 -8.62
CA ILE A 263 -1.41 -11.57 -7.82
C ILE A 263 -0.95 -11.57 -6.36
N LEU A 264 -0.91 -10.38 -5.77
CA LEU A 264 -0.66 -10.18 -4.34
C LEU A 264 -2.01 -9.87 -3.70
N TYR A 265 -2.62 -10.81 -2.97
CA TYR A 265 -3.99 -10.61 -2.45
C TYR A 265 -4.07 -9.62 -1.28
N GLY A 266 -2.95 -9.41 -0.58
CA GLY A 266 -2.84 -8.47 0.53
C GLY A 266 -1.37 -8.31 0.89
N CYS A 267 -0.82 -7.12 0.68
CA CYS A 267 0.60 -6.84 0.91
C CYS A 267 0.97 -6.56 2.38
N GLY A 268 -0.03 -6.40 3.26
CA GLY A 268 0.23 -5.99 4.64
C GLY A 268 0.65 -4.54 4.75
N ASP A 269 0.86 -4.11 5.99
CA ASP A 269 1.44 -2.81 6.25
C ASP A 269 2.95 -2.85 5.99
N PHE A 270 3.42 -1.90 5.20
CA PHE A 270 4.87 -1.70 5.06
C PHE A 270 5.42 -0.77 6.14
N ILE A 271 4.66 0.25 6.54
CA ILE A 271 4.93 1.12 7.68
C ILE A 271 3.59 1.38 8.36
N ASN A 272 3.55 1.30 9.69
CA ASN A 272 2.38 1.62 10.52
C ASN A 272 2.78 2.15 11.89
N ASP A 273 1.78 2.65 12.62
CA ASP A 273 1.91 3.19 13.97
C ASP A 273 1.65 2.13 15.06
N TYR A 274 1.53 0.85 14.72
CA TYR A 274 0.97 -0.17 15.63
C TYR A 274 1.94 -0.76 16.64
N GLU A 275 3.17 -0.24 16.70
CA GLU A 275 4.19 -0.78 17.57
C GLU A 275 3.80 -0.68 19.05
N GLY A 276 3.70 -1.84 19.72
CA GLY A 276 3.26 -1.94 21.12
C GLY A 276 1.75 -2.09 21.32
N ILE A 277 0.94 -2.05 20.25
CA ILE A 277 -0.50 -2.34 20.32
C ILE A 277 -0.73 -3.85 20.31
N ALA A 278 -1.56 -4.33 21.24
CA ALA A 278 -1.84 -5.75 21.45
C ALA A 278 -3.18 -6.19 20.82
N GLY A 279 -3.37 -7.50 20.65
CA GLY A 279 -4.66 -8.14 20.29
C GLY A 279 -4.69 -8.86 18.94
N TYR A 280 -3.71 -8.63 18.07
CA TYR A 280 -3.62 -9.22 16.73
C TYR A 280 -2.25 -9.86 16.44
N GLU A 281 -1.49 -10.22 17.48
CA GLU A 281 -0.12 -10.74 17.40
C GLU A 281 -0.02 -12.01 16.54
N GLY A 282 -1.10 -12.79 16.47
CA GLY A 282 -1.18 -13.99 15.63
C GLY A 282 -1.04 -13.73 14.13
N TYR A 283 -1.23 -12.48 13.68
CA TYR A 283 -1.05 -12.07 12.29
C TYR A 283 0.32 -11.47 11.99
N ARG A 284 1.12 -11.13 13.01
CA ARG A 284 2.45 -10.51 12.89
C ARG A 284 2.45 -9.31 11.93
N GLY A 285 1.56 -8.35 12.16
CA GLY A 285 1.51 -7.07 11.43
C GLY A 285 2.76 -6.19 11.62
N ASP A 286 3.67 -6.60 12.50
CA ASP A 286 5.00 -6.01 12.68
C ASP A 286 6.01 -6.44 11.60
N ILE A 287 5.74 -7.53 10.86
CA ILE A 287 6.58 -7.99 9.75
C ILE A 287 6.13 -7.32 8.45
N ALA A 288 6.92 -6.37 7.98
CA ALA A 288 6.73 -5.68 6.71
C ALA A 288 7.43 -6.41 5.55
N VAL A 289 6.84 -6.38 4.35
CA VAL A 289 7.36 -7.10 3.18
C VAL A 289 7.50 -6.18 1.98
N SER A 290 8.72 -6.09 1.42
CA SER A 290 8.90 -5.56 0.06
C SER A 290 8.67 -6.66 -0.96
N TYR A 291 7.80 -6.41 -1.93
CA TYR A 291 7.52 -7.31 -3.05
C TYR A 291 8.26 -6.81 -4.30
N LEU A 292 9.12 -7.63 -4.87
CA LEU A 292 10.00 -7.26 -5.99
C LEU A 292 9.74 -8.18 -7.20
N PRO A 293 8.60 -8.01 -7.90
CA PRO A 293 8.36 -8.70 -9.16
C PRO A 293 9.30 -8.14 -10.25
N ARG A 294 9.99 -9.05 -10.95
CA ARG A 294 10.69 -8.73 -12.19
C ARG A 294 9.87 -9.25 -13.35
N LEU A 295 9.46 -8.34 -14.23
CA LEU A 295 8.63 -8.66 -15.39
C LEU A 295 9.44 -8.53 -16.69
N ASP A 296 9.07 -9.32 -17.69
CA ASP A 296 9.56 -9.11 -19.05
C ASP A 296 8.82 -7.93 -19.73
N GLN A 297 9.03 -7.78 -21.05
CA GLN A 297 8.40 -6.71 -21.84
C GLN A 297 6.89 -6.89 -22.04
N ASP A 298 6.40 -8.12 -21.92
CA ASP A 298 5.00 -8.51 -22.14
C ASP A 298 4.24 -8.64 -20.81
N GLY A 299 4.88 -8.29 -19.70
CA GLY A 299 4.32 -8.34 -18.35
C GLY A 299 4.35 -9.72 -17.70
N ARG A 300 5.08 -10.69 -18.26
CA ARG A 300 5.21 -12.01 -17.64
C ARG A 300 6.26 -11.99 -16.55
N LEU A 301 6.00 -12.70 -15.46
CA LEU A 301 6.85 -12.80 -14.30
C LEU A 301 8.09 -13.64 -14.61
N ILE A 302 9.27 -13.04 -14.44
CA ILE A 302 10.58 -13.72 -14.50
C ILE A 302 10.95 -14.25 -13.12
N SER A 303 10.76 -13.42 -12.09
CA SER A 303 11.06 -13.76 -10.69
C SER A 303 10.26 -12.88 -9.75
N LEU A 304 9.85 -13.39 -8.60
CA LEU A 304 9.28 -12.59 -7.52
C LEU A 304 10.11 -12.81 -6.24
N GLY A 305 10.91 -11.80 -5.92
CA GLY A 305 11.69 -11.76 -4.68
C GLY A 305 10.93 -11.00 -3.59
N LEU A 306 11.11 -11.41 -2.34
CA LEU A 306 10.58 -10.72 -1.17
C LEU A 306 11.73 -10.32 -0.26
N ILE A 307 11.60 -9.17 0.41
CA ILE A 307 12.53 -8.76 1.48
C ILE A 307 11.69 -8.49 2.73
N ALA A 308 11.97 -9.23 3.80
CA ALA A 308 11.28 -9.12 5.07
C ALA A 308 11.96 -8.11 6.00
N PHE A 309 11.16 -7.27 6.63
CA PHE A 309 11.58 -6.32 7.64
C PHE A 309 10.71 -6.50 8.89
N VAL A 310 11.17 -5.95 10.00
CA VAL A 310 10.38 -5.83 11.23
C VAL A 310 10.36 -4.37 11.66
N MET A 311 9.19 -3.89 12.06
CA MET A 311 9.03 -2.54 12.62
C MET A 311 9.51 -2.53 14.07
N ARG A 312 10.52 -1.69 14.37
CA ARG A 312 10.95 -1.37 15.74
C ARG A 312 11.38 0.08 15.83
N ARG A 313 11.06 0.77 16.92
CA ARG A 313 11.30 2.21 17.08
C ARG A 313 10.74 3.03 15.91
N LEU A 314 9.57 2.62 15.42
CA LEU A 314 8.87 3.21 14.28
C LEU A 314 9.73 3.28 13.01
N ALA A 315 10.63 2.31 12.83
CA ALA A 315 11.51 2.19 11.69
C ALA A 315 11.65 0.73 11.24
N LEU A 316 11.89 0.55 9.94
CA LEU A 316 12.13 -0.76 9.35
C LEU A 316 13.55 -1.25 9.62
N HIS A 317 13.64 -2.41 10.27
CA HIS A 317 14.88 -3.15 10.47
C HIS A 317 14.85 -4.47 9.70
N GLN A 318 16.01 -4.99 9.29
CA GLN A 318 16.05 -6.32 8.68
C GLN A 318 15.42 -7.37 9.62
N ALA A 319 14.49 -8.16 9.08
CA ALA A 319 13.83 -9.20 9.87
C ALA A 319 14.85 -10.26 10.32
N PRO A 320 14.88 -10.64 11.61
CA PRO A 320 15.70 -11.74 12.10
C PRO A 320 15.24 -13.08 11.50
N SER A 321 16.12 -14.08 11.48
CA SER A 321 15.86 -15.37 10.85
C SER A 321 14.62 -16.09 11.37
N GLU A 322 14.21 -15.85 12.62
CA GLU A 322 12.96 -16.40 13.18
C GLU A 322 11.70 -15.81 12.54
N ASP A 323 11.67 -14.49 12.34
CA ASP A 323 10.57 -13.78 11.70
C ASP A 323 10.49 -14.12 10.21
N VAL A 324 11.64 -14.28 9.56
CA VAL A 324 11.72 -14.75 8.16
C VAL A 324 11.14 -16.16 8.03
N ARG A 325 11.46 -17.07 8.96
CA ARG A 325 10.88 -18.43 8.96
C ARG A 325 9.38 -18.41 9.22
N TRP A 326 8.92 -17.56 10.13
CA TRP A 326 7.49 -17.38 10.40
C TRP A 326 6.76 -16.89 9.15
N LEU A 327 7.24 -15.79 8.53
CA LEU A 327 6.66 -15.21 7.33
C LEU A 327 6.64 -16.22 6.18
N ARG A 328 7.75 -16.93 5.97
CA ARG A 328 7.83 -18.02 4.99
C ARG A 328 6.74 -19.06 5.22
N GLY A 329 6.58 -19.51 6.46
CA GLY A 329 5.59 -20.53 6.83
C GLY A 329 4.15 -20.04 6.63
N ALA A 330 3.86 -18.78 6.98
CA ALA A 330 2.56 -18.16 6.74
C ALA A 330 2.26 -18.06 5.24
N LEU A 331 3.13 -17.42 4.46
CA LEU A 331 2.91 -17.24 3.02
C LEU A 331 2.84 -18.58 2.27
N ASP A 332 3.68 -19.56 2.61
CA ASP A 332 3.64 -20.89 1.97
C ASP A 332 2.33 -21.62 2.25
N ARG A 333 1.80 -21.52 3.49
CA ARG A 333 0.51 -22.10 3.86
C ARG A 333 -0.64 -21.44 3.09
N GLU A 334 -0.70 -20.12 3.06
CA GLU A 334 -1.81 -19.40 2.42
C GLU A 334 -1.75 -19.47 0.88
N SER A 335 -0.56 -19.62 0.31
CA SER A 335 -0.36 -19.64 -1.15
C SER A 335 -0.42 -21.06 -1.75
N ALA A 336 -0.38 -22.11 -0.91
CA ALA A 336 -0.31 -23.51 -1.36
C ALA A 336 -1.48 -23.92 -2.26
N ALA A 337 -2.70 -23.44 -1.97
CA ALA A 337 -3.88 -23.74 -2.77
C ALA A 337 -3.83 -23.15 -4.19
N ALA A 338 -2.97 -22.15 -4.42
CA ALA A 338 -2.70 -21.55 -5.71
C ALA A 338 -1.43 -22.12 -6.38
N GLY A 339 -0.90 -23.24 -5.88
CA GLY A 339 0.32 -23.87 -6.41
C GLY A 339 1.62 -23.12 -6.11
N THR A 340 1.56 -22.05 -5.32
CA THR A 340 2.69 -21.17 -5.05
C THR A 340 3.42 -21.58 -3.77
N ARG A 341 4.75 -21.55 -3.78
CA ARG A 341 5.65 -21.91 -2.68
C ARG A 341 6.63 -20.81 -2.36
N ILE A 342 7.09 -20.77 -1.11
CA ILE A 342 8.01 -19.73 -0.63
C ILE A 342 9.31 -20.37 -0.13
N ASP A 343 10.43 -19.97 -0.73
CA ASP A 343 11.78 -20.40 -0.38
C ASP A 343 12.52 -19.28 0.35
N VAL A 344 13.28 -19.61 1.40
CA VAL A 344 14.26 -18.67 1.98
C VAL A 344 15.53 -18.73 1.15
N THR A 345 16.03 -17.57 0.71
CA THR A 345 17.21 -17.50 -0.16
C THR A 345 18.47 -17.11 0.61
N ALA A 346 18.48 -15.94 1.23
CA ALA A 346 19.61 -15.46 2.04
C ALA A 346 19.15 -14.37 3.02
N GLY A 347 19.55 -14.48 4.29
CA GLY A 347 19.22 -13.50 5.33
C GLY A 347 17.71 -13.29 5.45
N ASN A 348 17.27 -12.05 5.21
CA ASN A 348 15.86 -11.65 5.23
C ASN A 348 15.15 -11.74 3.86
N ARG A 349 15.75 -12.40 2.87
CA ARG A 349 15.21 -12.50 1.51
C ARG A 349 14.52 -13.83 1.26
N LEU A 350 13.36 -13.78 0.63
CA LEU A 350 12.61 -14.94 0.17
C LEU A 350 12.39 -14.89 -1.35
N ALA A 351 12.07 -16.03 -1.95
CA ALA A 351 11.69 -16.13 -3.34
C ALA A 351 10.39 -16.92 -3.47
N VAL A 352 9.54 -16.48 -4.38
CA VAL A 352 8.29 -17.17 -4.74
C VAL A 352 8.59 -18.15 -5.88
N ARG A 353 8.04 -19.36 -5.77
CA ARG A 353 8.04 -20.42 -6.80
C ARG A 353 6.60 -20.74 -7.18
N TRP A 354 6.33 -20.93 -8.47
CA TRP A 354 4.98 -21.18 -9.00
C TRP A 354 5.03 -22.14 -10.17
#